data_AF-A0AA42GQK1-F1
#
_entry.id   AF-A0AA42GQK1-F1
#
_cell.length_a   1.000
_cell.length_b   1.000
_cell.length_c   1.000
_cell.angle_alpha   90.00
_cell.angle_beta   90.00
_cell.angle_gamma   90.00
#
_symmetry.space_group_name_H-M   'P 1'
#
loop_
_entity.id
_entity.type
_entity.pdbx_description
1 polymer ?
#
loop_
_entity_poly.entity_id
_entity_poly.type
_entity_poly.pdbx_seq_one_letter_code
_entity_poly.pdbx_strand_id
1 'polypeptide(L)'
;MHHKLMTILLLALLAGCAQPQLEQPRANGAYLVIEGGEAWAVLVRDGKRVEEAGRVLDVVRLPGQNSLIAASYVIDTPNCGRLQWLTERDGEGEVTRLAQSSDEALERPGCMIASGLGRAWTALDYSG
;
A
#
# COMPACT_ATOMS: atom_id res chain seq x y z
N MET A 1 -47.08 37.26 22.54
CA MET A 1 -46.77 35.89 22.06
C MET A 1 -45.78 35.85 20.88
N HIS A 2 -45.49 36.98 20.20
CA HIS A 2 -44.58 37.02 19.05
C HIS A 2 -43.09 36.74 19.35
N HIS A 3 -42.60 37.10 20.53
CA HIS A 3 -41.17 36.98 20.85
C HIS A 3 -40.71 35.53 21.06
N LYS A 4 -41.60 34.65 21.57
CA LYS A 4 -41.33 33.21 21.73
C LYS A 4 -41.30 32.48 20.39
N LEU A 5 -42.08 32.95 19.40
CA LEU A 5 -42.11 32.34 18.07
C LEU A 5 -40.83 32.64 17.28
N MET A 6 -40.34 33.88 17.41
CA MET A 6 -39.13 34.35 16.72
C MET A 6 -37.84 33.68 17.23
N THR A 7 -37.80 33.29 18.51
CA THR A 7 -36.68 32.54 19.10
C THR A 7 -36.65 31.09 18.64
N ILE A 8 -37.82 30.44 18.49
CA ILE A 8 -37.91 29.05 18.02
C ILE A 8 -37.49 28.94 16.54
N LEU A 9 -37.83 29.95 15.72
CA LEU A 9 -37.44 29.99 14.31
C LEU A 9 -35.91 30.12 14.13
N LEU A 10 -35.24 30.87 15.00
CA LEU A 10 -33.77 31.03 14.98
C LEU A 10 -33.04 29.73 15.36
N LEU A 11 -33.56 28.98 16.33
CA LEU A 11 -33.00 27.69 16.76
C LEU A 11 -33.12 26.61 15.68
N ALA A 12 -34.21 26.61 14.91
CA ALA A 12 -34.40 25.68 13.79
C ALA A 12 -33.42 25.97 12.62
N LEU A 13 -33.06 27.24 12.38
CA LEU A 13 -32.09 27.63 11.37
C LEU A 13 -30.64 27.25 11.76
N LEU A 14 -30.32 27.21 13.06
CA LEU A 14 -29.00 26.81 13.58
C LEU A 14 -28.78 25.28 13.57
N ALA A 15 -29.85 24.47 13.56
CA ALA A 15 -29.75 23.02 13.46
C ALA A 15 -29.43 22.50 12.04
N GLY A 16 -29.44 23.39 11.02
CA GLY A 16 -29.16 23.05 9.63
C GLY A 16 -27.69 22.89 9.27
N CYS A 17 -26.76 23.13 10.20
CA CYS A 17 -25.31 23.04 9.98
C CYS A 17 -24.71 21.76 10.57
N ALA A 18 -25.37 20.59 10.43
CA ALA A 18 -24.68 19.32 10.57
C ALA A 18 -23.86 19.11 9.29
N GLN A 19 -22.69 19.75 9.22
CA GLN A 19 -21.74 19.53 8.14
C GLN A 19 -21.46 18.03 8.11
N PRO A 20 -21.74 17.32 6.99
CA PRO A 20 -21.46 15.90 6.92
C PRO A 20 -19.98 15.73 7.25
N GLN A 21 -19.67 14.85 8.21
CA GLN A 21 -18.29 14.45 8.43
C GLN A 21 -17.82 13.79 7.13
N LEU A 22 -17.23 14.59 6.25
CA LEU A 22 -16.48 14.10 5.10
C LEU A 22 -15.45 13.15 5.69
N GLU A 23 -15.58 11.85 5.39
CA GLU A 23 -14.55 10.88 5.72
C GLU A 23 -13.23 11.42 5.18
N GLN A 24 -12.30 11.69 6.09
CA GLN A 24 -11.01 12.21 5.70
C GLN A 24 -10.32 11.18 4.78
N PRO A 25 -9.64 11.63 3.71
CA PRO A 25 -8.91 10.71 2.85
C PRO A 25 -7.92 9.92 3.69
N ARG A 26 -8.11 8.61 3.77
CA ARG A 26 -7.21 7.72 4.51
C ARG A 26 -6.04 7.34 3.61
N ALA A 27 -4.83 7.38 4.16
CA ALA A 27 -3.65 6.95 3.44
C ALA A 27 -3.82 5.49 3.00
N ASN A 28 -3.64 5.24 1.70
CA ASN A 28 -3.71 3.92 1.09
C ASN A 28 -2.45 3.71 0.27
N GLY A 29 -1.84 2.53 0.35
CA GLY A 29 -0.59 2.26 -0.36
C GLY A 29 -0.08 0.85 -0.17
N ALA A 30 0.85 0.46 -1.03
CA ALA A 30 1.58 -0.80 -0.94
C ALA A 30 3.07 -0.47 -0.98
N TYR A 31 3.81 -0.84 0.05
CA TYR A 31 5.23 -0.54 0.20
C TYR A 31 6.00 -1.83 0.36
N LEU A 32 7.10 -1.93 -0.36
CA LEU A 32 8.09 -2.98 -0.15
C LEU A 32 9.29 -2.35 0.53
N VAL A 33 9.46 -2.60 1.83
CA VAL A 33 10.59 -2.07 2.60
C VAL A 33 11.69 -3.12 2.63
N ILE A 34 12.90 -2.75 2.25
CA ILE A 34 14.09 -3.62 2.29
C ILE A 34 15.14 -2.97 3.19
N GLU A 35 15.60 -3.70 4.21
CA GLU A 35 16.65 -3.24 5.11
C GLU A 35 17.60 -4.39 5.44
N GLY A 36 18.83 -4.30 4.93
CA GLY A 36 19.79 -5.39 5.01
C GLY A 36 19.26 -6.68 4.37
N GLY A 37 19.22 -7.77 5.15
CA GLY A 37 18.72 -9.08 4.72
C GLY A 37 17.22 -9.30 4.99
N GLU A 38 16.50 -8.31 5.51
CA GLU A 38 15.10 -8.40 5.90
C GLU A 38 14.22 -7.54 4.98
N ALA A 39 12.94 -7.90 4.88
CA ALA A 39 11.96 -7.16 4.10
C ALA A 39 10.55 -7.20 4.71
N TRP A 40 9.77 -6.15 4.43
CA TRP A 40 8.37 -6.06 4.82
C TRP A 40 7.50 -5.62 3.64
N ALA A 41 6.52 -6.44 3.30
CA ALA A 41 5.44 -6.05 2.41
C ALA A 41 4.32 -5.41 3.23
N VAL A 42 4.23 -4.07 3.16
CA VAL A 42 3.31 -3.26 3.96
C VAL A 42 2.13 -2.82 3.09
N LEU A 43 0.93 -3.22 3.47
CA LEU A 43 -0.32 -2.78 2.88
C LEU A 43 -1.03 -1.83 3.84
N VAL A 44 -1.32 -0.61 3.39
CA VAL A 44 -2.18 0.33 4.10
C VAL A 44 -3.50 0.42 3.34
N ARG A 45 -4.60 0.01 3.99
CA ARG A 45 -5.95 0.06 3.43
C ARG A 45 -6.90 0.63 4.48
N ASP A 46 -7.63 1.67 4.09
CA ASP A 46 -8.62 2.35 4.93
C ASP A 46 -8.04 2.81 6.27
N GLY A 47 -6.77 3.24 6.24
CA GLY A 47 -6.00 3.65 7.42
C GLY A 47 -5.49 2.50 8.29
N LYS A 48 -5.81 1.25 7.95
CA LYS A 48 -5.27 0.07 8.62
C LYS A 48 -4.00 -0.39 7.92
N ARG A 49 -2.92 -0.52 8.68
CA ARG A 49 -1.65 -1.06 8.24
C ARG A 49 -1.58 -2.56 8.53
N VAL A 50 -1.16 -3.34 7.54
CA VAL A 50 -0.93 -4.77 7.60
C VAL A 50 0.44 -5.04 7.01
N GLU A 51 1.22 -5.92 7.62
CA GLU A 51 2.60 -6.18 7.24
C GLU A 51 2.83 -7.68 7.12
N GLU A 52 3.46 -8.11 6.03
CA GLU A 52 4.05 -9.44 5.91
C GLU A 52 5.57 -9.29 5.96
N ALA A 53 6.17 -9.77 7.05
CA ALA A 53 7.61 -9.81 7.21
C ALA A 53 8.21 -10.99 6.43
N GLY A 54 9.42 -10.81 5.92
CA GLY A 54 10.14 -11.82 5.18
C GLY A 54 11.64 -11.56 5.14
N ARG A 55 12.37 -12.54 4.60
CA ARG A 55 13.80 -12.45 4.40
C ARG A 55 14.11 -12.24 2.94
N VAL A 56 15.02 -11.32 2.65
CA VAL A 56 15.56 -11.11 1.31
C VAL A 56 16.40 -12.34 0.94
N LEU A 57 16.03 -13.00 -0.15
CA LEU A 57 16.80 -14.12 -0.72
C LEU A 57 17.78 -13.64 -1.78
N ASP A 58 17.37 -12.68 -2.60
CA ASP A 58 18.17 -12.15 -3.70
C ASP A 58 17.76 -10.73 -4.06
N VAL A 59 18.73 -9.92 -4.47
CA VAL A 59 18.52 -8.57 -4.98
C VAL A 59 19.39 -8.36 -6.20
N VAL A 60 18.77 -8.08 -7.34
CA VAL A 60 19.45 -7.70 -8.57
C VAL A 60 19.12 -6.24 -8.86
N ARG A 61 20.15 -5.38 -8.88
CA ARG A 61 20.03 -3.97 -9.29
C ARG A 61 20.71 -3.79 -10.62
N LEU A 62 19.97 -3.32 -11.62
CA LEU A 62 20.48 -3.13 -12.97
C LEU A 62 20.85 -1.65 -13.17
N PRO A 63 22.15 -1.32 -13.32
CA PRO A 63 22.57 0.06 -13.53
C PRO A 63 22.17 0.57 -14.92
N GLY A 64 21.89 1.87 -15.01
CA GLY A 64 21.65 2.56 -16.29
C GLY A 64 20.20 2.50 -16.80
N GLN A 65 19.92 3.29 -17.83
CA GLN A 65 18.56 3.47 -18.38
C GLN A 65 18.23 2.53 -19.55
N ASN A 66 19.16 1.67 -19.96
CA ASN A 66 18.97 0.78 -21.13
C ASN A 66 18.20 -0.51 -20.79
N SER A 67 17.86 -0.72 -19.52
CA SER A 67 17.02 -1.83 -19.06
C SER A 67 15.67 -1.31 -18.57
N LEU A 68 14.60 -1.96 -19.02
CA LEU A 68 13.24 -1.74 -18.51
C LEU A 68 13.11 -2.11 -17.02
N ILE A 69 13.95 -3.03 -16.53
CA ILE A 69 13.97 -3.39 -15.11
C ILE A 69 15.08 -2.62 -14.40
N ALA A 70 14.73 -1.93 -13.33
CA ALA A 70 15.64 -1.26 -12.41
C ALA A 70 16.15 -2.17 -11.30
N ALA A 71 15.23 -2.92 -10.69
CA ALA A 71 15.55 -3.82 -9.60
C ALA A 71 14.64 -5.06 -9.61
N SER A 72 15.14 -6.15 -9.06
CA SER A 72 14.39 -7.36 -8.77
C SER A 72 14.70 -7.78 -7.34
N TYR A 73 13.67 -7.96 -6.53
CA TYR A 73 13.76 -8.40 -5.14
C TYR A 73 13.08 -9.75 -5.02
N VAL A 74 13.79 -10.76 -4.53
CA VAL A 74 13.22 -12.07 -4.19
C VAL A 74 13.18 -12.17 -2.68
N ILE A 75 12.00 -12.38 -2.13
CA ILE A 75 11.76 -12.39 -0.68
C ILE A 75 11.04 -13.68 -0.32
N ASP A 76 11.51 -14.34 0.73
CA ASP A 76 10.82 -15.47 1.35
C ASP A 76 10.01 -14.98 2.54
N THR A 77 8.74 -15.33 2.56
CA THR A 77 7.80 -14.95 3.62
C THR A 77 7.24 -16.21 4.28
N PRO A 78 7.00 -16.20 5.60
CA PRO A 78 6.40 -17.34 6.27
C PRO A 78 5.01 -17.69 5.74
N ASN A 79 4.18 -16.70 5.39
CA ASN A 79 2.78 -16.94 5.03
C ASN A 79 2.55 -17.02 3.51
N CYS A 80 3.32 -16.29 2.70
CA CYS A 80 3.17 -16.26 1.25
C CYS A 80 4.27 -17.05 0.51
N GLY A 81 5.24 -17.63 1.23
CA GLY A 81 6.39 -18.29 0.61
C GLY A 81 7.28 -17.32 -0.17
N ARG A 82 7.90 -17.84 -1.24
CA ARG A 82 8.81 -17.07 -2.09
C ARG A 82 8.04 -16.19 -3.07
N LEU A 83 8.30 -14.89 -3.00
CA LEU A 83 7.70 -13.86 -3.83
C LEU A 83 8.79 -13.04 -4.52
N GLN A 84 8.46 -12.45 -5.68
CA GLN A 84 9.37 -11.59 -6.42
C GLN A 84 8.70 -10.28 -6.76
N TRP A 85 9.37 -9.17 -6.47
CA TRP A 85 8.98 -7.84 -6.94
C TRP A 85 9.96 -7.35 -7.99
N LEU A 86 9.44 -6.71 -9.03
CA LEU A 86 10.21 -6.05 -10.09
C LEU A 86 9.92 -4.57 -10.04
N THR A 87 10.98 -3.77 -9.94
CA THR A 87 10.92 -2.33 -10.18
C THR A 87 11.16 -2.08 -11.66
N GLU A 88 10.11 -1.69 -12.37
CA GLU A 88 10.14 -1.34 -13.78
C GLU A 88 10.39 0.16 -13.92
N ARG A 89 11.21 0.55 -14.89
CA ARG A 89 11.34 1.92 -15.34
C ARG A 89 10.29 2.16 -16.41
N ASP A 90 9.47 3.17 -16.21
CA ASP A 90 8.65 3.75 -17.25
C ASP A 90 9.15 5.17 -17.57
N GLY A 91 8.58 5.79 -18.61
CA GLY A 91 8.98 7.13 -19.01
C GLY A 91 8.65 8.23 -17.97
N GLU A 92 7.90 7.90 -16.93
CA GLU A 92 7.42 8.82 -15.89
C GLU A 92 8.09 8.57 -14.52
N GLY A 93 8.78 7.44 -14.34
CA GLY A 93 9.49 7.08 -13.11
C GLY A 93 9.74 5.59 -12.97
N GLU A 94 9.75 5.13 -11.72
CA GLU A 94 9.92 3.72 -11.38
C GLU A 94 8.67 3.20 -10.66
N VAL A 95 8.16 2.05 -11.11
CA VAL A 95 6.99 1.39 -10.52
C VAL A 95 7.39 -0.01 -10.11
N THR A 96 7.16 -0.34 -8.84
CA THR A 96 7.39 -1.71 -8.37
C THR A 96 6.12 -2.53 -8.48
N ARG A 97 6.22 -3.75 -9.01
CA ARG A 97 5.10 -4.67 -9.17
C ARG A 97 5.50 -6.02 -8.63
N LEU A 98 4.55 -6.75 -8.06
CA LEU A 98 4.79 -8.15 -7.79
C LEU A 98 4.84 -8.88 -9.14
N ALA A 99 5.97 -9.51 -9.45
CA ALA A 99 6.06 -10.41 -10.58
C ALA A 99 5.13 -11.60 -10.33
N GLN A 100 4.53 -12.10 -11.40
CA GLN A 100 3.59 -13.22 -11.37
C GLN A 100 4.23 -14.41 -10.62
N SER A 101 3.92 -14.56 -9.33
CA SER A 101 4.36 -15.71 -8.55
C SER A 101 3.50 -16.90 -8.93
N SER A 102 4.07 -18.10 -8.93
CA SER A 102 3.29 -19.34 -9.10
C SER A 102 2.06 -19.31 -8.19
N ASP A 103 0.86 -19.51 -8.75
CA ASP A 103 -0.42 -19.35 -8.04
C ASP A 103 -0.46 -20.12 -6.70
N GLU A 104 0.24 -21.24 -6.59
CA GLU A 104 0.37 -22.04 -5.35
C GLU A 104 0.95 -21.29 -4.13
N ALA A 105 1.81 -20.30 -4.33
CA ALA A 105 2.38 -19.52 -3.23
C ALA A 105 1.37 -18.51 -2.67
N LEU A 106 0.48 -18.01 -3.52
CA LEU A 106 -0.49 -16.95 -3.24
C LEU A 106 -1.82 -17.49 -2.70
N GLU A 107 -2.21 -18.70 -3.11
CA GLU A 107 -3.43 -19.35 -2.65
C GLU A 107 -3.34 -19.88 -1.20
N ARG A 108 -2.20 -19.69 -0.54
CA ARG A 108 -2.01 -20.10 0.85
C ARG A 108 -2.94 -19.34 1.80
N PRO A 109 -3.72 -20.04 2.64
CA PRO A 109 -4.48 -19.41 3.70
C PRO A 109 -3.57 -18.57 4.60
N GLY A 110 -3.88 -17.28 4.75
CA GLY A 110 -3.10 -16.35 5.55
C GLY A 110 -2.08 -15.51 4.79
N CYS A 111 -1.90 -15.72 3.47
CA CYS A 111 -1.09 -14.81 2.68
C CYS A 111 -1.79 -13.45 2.52
N MET A 112 -1.36 -12.45 3.30
CA MET A 112 -2.00 -11.13 3.32
C MET A 112 -1.72 -10.33 2.03
N ILE A 113 -0.63 -10.66 1.33
CA ILE A 113 -0.21 -10.03 0.07
C ILE A 113 -1.17 -10.39 -1.07
N ALA A 114 -1.82 -11.55 -1.04
CA ALA A 114 -2.77 -12.01 -2.07
C ALA A 114 -3.92 -11.01 -2.32
N SER A 115 -4.32 -10.27 -1.28
CA SER A 115 -5.37 -9.25 -1.38
C SER A 115 -4.92 -7.93 -2.04
N GLY A 116 -3.60 -7.71 -2.16
CA GLY A 116 -2.96 -6.48 -2.64
C GLY A 116 -2.26 -6.58 -4.00
N LEU A 117 -2.29 -7.74 -4.65
CA LEU A 117 -1.47 -8.10 -5.82
C LEU A 117 -1.60 -7.18 -7.04
N GLY A 118 -2.80 -6.63 -7.28
CA GLY A 118 -3.04 -5.72 -8.39
C GLY A 118 -2.54 -4.29 -8.17
N ARG A 119 -1.98 -3.97 -6.99
CA ARG A 119 -1.53 -2.61 -6.67
C ARG A 119 -0.08 -2.40 -7.13
N ALA A 120 0.19 -1.19 -7.62
CA ALA A 120 1.55 -0.69 -7.73
C ALA A 120 2.16 -0.57 -6.32
N TRP A 121 3.40 -1.01 -6.18
CA TRP A 121 4.19 -0.96 -4.97
C TRP A 121 5.23 0.16 -5.07
N THR A 122 5.60 0.72 -3.93
CA THR A 122 6.78 1.58 -3.79
C THR A 122 7.85 0.81 -3.04
N ALA A 123 8.98 0.53 -3.71
CA ALA A 123 10.14 -0.06 -3.06
C ALA A 123 10.91 1.02 -2.28
N LEU A 124 11.14 0.77 -1.00
CA LEU A 124 11.95 1.59 -0.10
C LEU A 124 13.15 0.74 0.32
N ASP A 125 14.22 0.84 -0.47
CA ASP A 125 15.42 0.03 -0.30
C ASP A 125 16.52 0.81 0.44
N TYR A 126 16.79 0.40 1.67
CA TYR A 126 17.79 1.01 2.56
C TYR A 126 19.09 0.20 2.66
N SER A 127 19.25 -0.86 1.86
CA SER A 127 20.38 -1.81 1.94
C SER A 127 21.64 -1.37 1.17
N GLY A 128 21.88 -0.05 1.11
CA GLY A 128 22.93 0.59 0.31
C GLY A 128 24.34 0.01 0.45
#